data_AF-Q9XGF6-F1
#
_entry.id   AF-Q9XGF6-F1
#
_cell.length_a   1.000
_cell.length_b   1.000
_cell.length_c   1.000
_cell.angle_alpha   90.00
_cell.angle_beta   90.00
_cell.angle_gamma   90.00
#
_symmetry.space_group_name_H-M   'P 1'
#
loop_
_entity.id
_entity.type
_entity.pdbx_description
1 polymer ?
#
loop_
_entity_poly.entity_id
_entity_poly.type
_entity_poly.pdbx_seq_one_letter_code
_entity_poly.pdbx_strand_id
1 'polypeptide(L)'
;QKTLLSGLLKKKSKKISSFYVGARMIKTKLCRLKVLIVFDDVDDEDQLEYLVGNHDWFGGGSIIITTTRNQDLLRRHDQLYSVPELAKDEAIEVFSWHAFQKPTPDKEFL
;
A
#
# COMPACT_ATOMS: atom_id res chain seq x y z
N GLN A 1 -10.56 4.43 1.78
CA GLN A 1 -11.13 5.10 0.56
C GLN A 1 -11.04 6.62 0.58
N LYS A 2 -11.39 7.31 1.68
CA LYS A 2 -11.48 8.78 1.74
C LYS A 2 -10.18 9.50 1.31
N THR A 3 -9.02 9.03 1.78
CA THR A 3 -7.70 9.60 1.44
C THR A 3 -7.37 9.50 -0.05
N LEU A 4 -7.56 8.32 -0.65
CA LEU A 4 -7.37 8.14 -2.09
C LEU A 4 -8.31 9.05 -2.88
N LEU A 5 -9.59 9.07 -2.51
CA LEU A 5 -10.58 9.89 -3.21
C LEU A 5 -10.37 11.39 -3.02
N SER A 6 -9.92 11.87 -1.86
CA SER A 6 -9.62 13.29 -1.66
C SER A 6 -8.44 13.73 -2.53
N GLY A 7 -7.39 12.90 -2.63
CA GLY A 7 -6.27 13.11 -3.53
C GLY A 7 -6.69 13.14 -5.01
N LEU A 8 -7.50 12.17 -5.44
CA LEU A 8 -7.96 12.07 -6.83
C LEU A 8 -8.93 13.19 -7.24
N LEU A 9 -9.81 13.62 -6.33
CA LEU A 9 -10.88 14.56 -6.67
C LEU A 9 -10.46 16.03 -6.57
N LYS A 10 -9.30 16.34 -5.97
CA LYS A 10 -8.79 17.72 -5.74
C LYS A 10 -9.83 18.72 -5.17
N LYS A 11 -10.93 18.21 -4.61
CA LYS A 11 -12.03 18.94 -3.97
C LYS A 11 -12.37 18.20 -2.69
N LYS A 12 -12.73 18.95 -1.64
CA LYS A 12 -13.30 18.38 -0.40
C LYS A 12 -14.39 17.39 -0.82
N SER A 13 -14.16 16.11 -0.54
CA SER A 13 -15.05 15.03 -0.96
C SER A 13 -16.47 15.38 -0.53
N LYS A 14 -17.37 15.64 -1.50
CA LYS A 14 -18.81 15.57 -1.24
C LYS A 14 -19.02 14.24 -0.51
N LYS A 15 -19.70 14.27 0.65
CA LYS A 15 -19.90 13.11 1.55
C LYS A 15 -20.07 11.84 0.73
N ILE A 16 -19.05 10.98 0.73
CA ILE A 16 -19.13 9.65 0.13
C ILE A 16 -20.19 8.91 0.95
N SER A 17 -21.32 8.59 0.33
CA SER A 17 -22.49 8.06 1.03
C SER A 17 -22.37 6.58 1.37
N SER A 18 -21.48 5.83 0.71
CA SER A 18 -21.20 4.42 1.02
C SER A 18 -19.87 3.96 0.40
N PHE A 19 -19.36 2.81 0.86
CA PHE A 19 -18.18 2.15 0.29
C PHE A 19 -18.35 1.83 -1.20
N TYR A 20 -19.54 1.39 -1.61
CA TYR A 20 -19.86 1.13 -3.02
C TYR A 20 -19.75 2.37 -3.89
N VAL A 21 -20.23 3.52 -3.41
CA VAL A 21 -20.08 4.80 -4.13
C VAL A 21 -18.61 5.16 -4.24
N GLY A 22 -17.84 5.00 -3.16
CA GLY A 22 -16.39 5.22 -3.17
C GLY A 22 -15.66 4.33 -4.19
N ALA A 23 -15.94 3.03 -4.18
CA ALA A 23 -15.41 2.03 -5.10
C ALA A 23 -15.67 2.41 -6.57
N ARG A 24 -16.93 2.71 -6.90
CA ARG A 24 -17.32 3.14 -8.24
C ARG A 24 -16.59 4.41 -8.68
N MET A 25 -16.36 5.35 -7.76
CA MET A 25 -15.62 6.58 -8.05
C MET A 25 -14.14 6.30 -8.32
N ILE A 26 -13.50 5.44 -7.53
CA ILE A 26 -12.12 5.00 -7.74
C ILE A 26 -11.99 4.38 -9.13
N LYS A 27 -12.80 3.34 -9.43
CA LYS A 27 -12.82 2.67 -10.74
C LYS A 27 -12.97 3.66 -11.89
N THR A 28 -14.00 4.51 -11.85
CA THR A 28 -14.29 5.47 -12.92
C THR A 28 -13.13 6.43 -13.16
N LYS A 29 -12.37 6.78 -12.12
CA LYS A 29 -11.26 7.72 -12.22
C LYS A 29 -9.97 7.06 -12.67
N LEU A 30 -9.73 5.82 -12.25
CA LEU A 30 -8.45 5.16 -12.44
C LEU A 30 -8.41 4.18 -13.61
N CYS A 31 -9.55 3.72 -14.14
CA CYS A 31 -9.60 2.66 -15.16
C CYS A 31 -8.92 3.01 -16.49
N ARG A 32 -8.52 4.26 -16.70
CA ARG A 32 -7.79 4.73 -17.89
C ARG A 32 -6.46 5.37 -17.57
N LEU A 33 -6.03 5.34 -16.31
CA LEU A 33 -4.80 5.94 -15.84
C LEU A 33 -3.81 4.84 -15.48
N LYS A 34 -2.58 4.99 -15.96
CA LYS A 34 -1.45 4.22 -15.46
C LYS A 34 -1.06 4.78 -14.09
N VAL A 35 -1.20 3.99 -13.04
CA VAL A 35 -0.95 4.42 -11.65
C VAL A 35 0.01 3.50 -10.92
N LEU A 36 0.68 4.05 -9.90
CA LEU A 36 1.36 3.30 -8.86
C LEU A 36 0.64 3.60 -7.54
N ILE A 37 0.04 2.58 -6.92
CA ILE A 37 -0.69 2.74 -5.65
C ILE A 37 -0.19 1.69 -4.66
N VAL A 38 0.07 2.13 -3.43
CA VAL A 38 0.40 1.26 -2.31
C VAL A 38 -0.74 1.34 -1.29
N PHE A 39 -1.39 0.21 -1.03
CA PHE A 39 -2.34 0.04 0.06
C PHE A 39 -1.61 -0.59 1.23
N ASP A 40 -1.34 0.22 2.25
CA ASP A 40 -0.58 -0.20 3.42
C ASP A 40 -1.46 -0.80 4.51
N ASP A 41 -1.00 -1.88 5.12
CA ASP A 41 -1.61 -2.60 6.27
C ASP A 41 -3.07 -3.00 6.05
N VAL A 42 -3.36 -3.62 4.91
CA VAL A 42 -4.71 -4.15 4.60
C VAL A 42 -4.99 -5.36 5.47
N ASP A 43 -6.03 -5.29 6.31
CA ASP A 43 -6.35 -6.29 7.33
C ASP A 43 -7.74 -6.92 7.20
N ASP A 44 -8.50 -6.50 6.18
CA ASP A 44 -9.89 -6.91 5.99
C ASP A 44 -10.23 -7.15 4.49
N GLU A 45 -11.11 -8.12 4.20
CA GLU A 45 -11.45 -8.51 2.83
C GLU A 45 -12.30 -7.46 2.12
N ASP A 46 -13.16 -6.72 2.83
CA ASP A 46 -13.95 -5.62 2.25
C ASP A 46 -13.03 -4.51 1.76
N GLN A 47 -11.89 -4.27 2.42
CA GLN A 47 -10.91 -3.31 1.95
C GLN A 47 -10.35 -3.71 0.59
N LEU A 48 -10.02 -4.98 0.37
CA LEU A 48 -9.58 -5.48 -0.94
C LEU A 48 -10.68 -5.30 -1.98
N GLU A 49 -11.92 -5.68 -1.65
CA GLU A 49 -13.05 -5.56 -2.56
C GLU A 49 -13.31 -4.10 -3.00
N TYR A 50 -13.27 -3.16 -2.05
CA TYR A 50 -13.68 -1.77 -2.29
C TYR A 50 -12.53 -0.80 -2.61
N LEU A 51 -11.26 -1.16 -2.39
CA LEU A 51 -10.09 -0.32 -2.70
C LEU A 51 -9.25 -0.86 -3.85
N VAL A 52 -8.91 -2.14 -3.80
CA VAL A 52 -8.08 -2.81 -4.81
C VAL A 52 -8.96 -3.19 -5.99
N GLY A 53 -10.12 -3.80 -5.72
CA GLY A 53 -11.08 -4.21 -6.75
C GLY A 53 -10.47 -5.22 -7.73
N ASN A 54 -10.90 -5.15 -8.99
CA ASN A 54 -10.41 -6.03 -10.07
C ASN A 54 -9.45 -5.27 -10.99
N HIS A 55 -8.71 -5.98 -11.84
CA HIS A 55 -7.74 -5.36 -12.79
C HIS A 55 -8.35 -4.27 -13.68
N ASP A 56 -9.65 -4.36 -14.00
CA ASP A 56 -10.35 -3.36 -14.83
C ASP A 56 -10.61 -2.03 -14.11
N TRP A 57 -10.21 -1.90 -12.84
CA TRP A 57 -10.24 -0.65 -12.10
C TRP A 57 -9.10 0.30 -12.44
N PHE A 58 -8.02 -0.20 -13.06
CA PHE A 58 -6.83 0.58 -13.35
C PHE A 58 -6.47 0.50 -14.83
N GLY A 59 -5.85 1.55 -15.35
CA GLY A 59 -5.35 1.55 -16.72
C GLY A 59 -4.21 0.54 -16.91
N GLY A 60 -4.03 0.05 -18.14
CA GLY A 60 -2.96 -0.89 -18.47
C GLY A 60 -1.57 -0.40 -18.04
N GLY A 61 -0.77 -1.31 -17.50
CA GLY A 61 0.58 -1.03 -16.98
C GLY A 61 0.61 -0.40 -15.58
N SER A 62 -0.52 -0.32 -14.89
CA SER A 62 -0.56 0.09 -13.48
C SER A 62 0.09 -0.95 -12.57
N ILE A 63 0.65 -0.49 -11.45
CA ILE A 63 1.23 -1.31 -10.40
C ILE A 63 0.47 -1.02 -9.11
N ILE A 64 -0.17 -2.04 -8.56
CA ILE A 64 -0.91 -1.96 -7.30
C ILE A 64 -0.21 -2.88 -6.31
N ILE A 65 0.24 -2.32 -5.19
CA ILE A 65 0.93 -3.04 -4.14
C ILE A 65 0.03 -3.02 -2.91
N THR A 66 -0.19 -4.18 -2.32
CA THR A 66 -0.88 -4.32 -1.03
C THR A 66 0.12 -4.87 -0.03
N THR A 67 0.28 -4.21 1.12
CA THR A 67 1.01 -4.77 2.27
C THR A 67 -0.01 -5.29 3.28
N THR A 68 0.27 -6.43 3.89
CA THR A 68 -0.58 -7.02 4.93
C THR A 68 0.24 -7.91 5.83
N ARG A 69 -0.21 -8.06 7.07
CA ARG A 69 0.26 -9.06 8.03
C ARG A 69 -0.57 -10.35 8.00
N ASN A 70 -1.67 -10.36 7.25
CA ASN A 70 -2.58 -11.50 7.14
C ASN A 70 -2.46 -12.15 5.76
N GLN A 71 -1.76 -13.29 5.70
CA GLN A 71 -1.56 -14.02 4.44
C GLN A 71 -2.86 -14.55 3.82
N ASP A 72 -3.93 -14.75 4.60
CA ASP A 72 -5.21 -15.23 4.06
C ASP A 72 -5.88 -14.23 3.13
N LEU A 73 -5.61 -12.93 3.30
CA LEU A 73 -6.12 -11.86 2.43
C LEU A 73 -5.43 -11.85 1.04
N LEU A 74 -4.29 -12.52 0.92
CA LEU A 74 -3.46 -12.43 -0.28
C LEU A 74 -3.91 -13.34 -1.42
N ARG A 75 -4.87 -14.23 -1.21
CA ARG A 75 -5.31 -15.26 -2.18
C ARG A 75 -5.71 -14.74 -3.56
N ARG A 76 -6.07 -13.46 -3.67
CA ARG A 76 -6.57 -12.83 -4.90
C ARG A 76 -5.51 -12.01 -5.68
N HIS A 77 -4.25 -12.00 -5.24
CA HIS A 77 -3.19 -11.20 -5.86
C HIS A 77 -2.41 -11.99 -6.91
N ASP A 78 -1.94 -11.30 -7.96
CA ASP A 78 -1.15 -11.90 -9.05
C ASP A 78 0.20 -12.44 -8.58
N GLN A 79 0.83 -11.74 -7.62
CA GLN A 79 2.15 -12.04 -7.11
C GLN A 79 2.19 -11.82 -5.60
N LEU A 80 2.83 -12.75 -4.90
CA LEU A 80 3.00 -12.71 -3.46
C LEU A 80 4.49 -12.56 -3.14
N TYR A 81 4.79 -11.64 -2.22
CA TYR A 81 6.14 -11.44 -1.72
C TYR A 81 6.11 -11.40 -0.19
N SER A 82 6.79 -12.35 0.43
CA SER A 82 7.03 -12.32 1.87
C SER A 82 8.31 -11.53 2.10
N VAL A 83 8.20 -10.41 2.81
CA VAL A 83 9.37 -9.61 3.20
C VAL A 83 10.21 -10.44 4.18
N PRO A 84 11.47 -10.76 3.85
CA PRO A 84 12.32 -11.52 4.76
C PRO A 84 12.71 -10.68 5.97
N GLU A 85 13.08 -11.35 7.05
CA GLU A 85 13.76 -10.68 8.17
C GLU A 85 15.10 -10.11 7.70
N LEU A 86 15.52 -9.02 8.31
CA LEU A 86 16.84 -8.43 8.06
C LEU A 86 17.92 -9.41 8.52
N ALA A 87 18.97 -9.55 7.71
CA ALA A 87 20.20 -10.20 8.17
C ALA A 87 20.81 -9.41 9.34
N LYS A 88 21.68 -10.05 10.12
CA LYS A 88 22.24 -9.45 11.34
C LYS A 88 22.95 -8.11 11.05
N ASP A 89 23.74 -8.07 9.98
CA ASP A 89 24.45 -6.88 9.52
C ASP A 89 23.49 -5.79 9.03
N GLU A 90 22.46 -6.13 8.27
CA GLU A 90 21.42 -5.19 7.85
C GLU A 90 20.63 -4.62 9.05
N ALA A 91 20.32 -5.47 10.04
CA ALA A 91 19.64 -5.06 11.26
C ALA A 91 20.51 -4.10 12.10
N ILE A 92 21.81 -4.36 12.18
CA ILE A 92 22.78 -3.45 12.82
C ILE A 92 22.84 -2.12 12.05
N GLU A 93 22.83 -2.15 10.71
CA GLU A 93 22.84 -0.93 9.91
C GLU A 93 21.58 -0.09 10.15
N VAL A 94 20.39 -0.71 10.10
CA VAL A 94 19.11 -0.01 10.36
C VAL A 94 19.08 0.58 11.77
N PHE A 95 19.52 -0.19 12.77
CA PHE A 95 19.65 0.30 14.15
C PHE A 95 20.62 1.49 14.23
N SER A 96 21.76 1.40 13.53
CA SER A 96 22.80 2.43 13.56
C SER A 96 22.32 3.73 12.91
N TRP A 97 21.60 3.64 11.80
CA TRP A 97 20.97 4.80 11.18
C TRP A 97 19.97 5.47 12.13
N HIS A 98 19.18 4.68 12.86
CA HIS A 98 18.19 5.20 13.79
C HIS A 98 18.82 5.87 15.04
N ALA A 99 19.82 5.22 15.65
CA ALA A 99 20.42 5.66 16.91
C ALA A 99 21.54 6.69 16.73
N PHE A 100 22.37 6.51 15.69
CA PHE A 100 23.62 7.27 15.50
C PHE A 100 23.64 8.11 14.22
N GLN A 101 22.61 8.02 13.37
CA GLN A 101 22.52 8.72 12.08
C GLN A 101 23.67 8.38 11.11
N LYS A 102 24.20 7.15 11.20
CA LYS A 102 25.26 6.61 10.34
C LYS A 102 25.15 5.09 10.22
N PRO A 103 25.74 4.44 9.20
CA PRO A 103 25.50 3.02 8.92
C PRO A 103 26.16 2.05 9.90
N THR A 104 27.13 2.51 10.69
CA THR A 104 27.81 1.68 11.69
C THR A 104 27.91 2.43 13.02
N PRO A 105 27.77 1.74 14.18
CA PRO A 105 27.96 2.37 15.48
C PRO A 105 29.39 2.90 15.63
N ASP A 106 29.61 3.83 16.55
CA ASP A 106 30.98 4.10 17.00
C ASP A 106 31.59 2.85 17.62
N LYS A 107 32.92 2.77 17.62
CA LYS A 107 33.65 1.65 18.23
C LYS A 107 33.30 1.41 19.69
N GLU A 108 32.79 2.41 20.38
CA GLU A 108 32.34 2.32 21.78
C GLU A 108 31.00 1.59 21.95
N PHE A 109 30.24 1.43 20.85
CA PHE A 109 28.95 0.75 20.77
C PHE A 109 28.99 -0.53 19.91
N LEU A 110 30.17 -0.92 19.41
CA LEU A 110 30.44 -2.19 18.72
C LEU A 110 30.94 -3.24 19.73
#